data_AF-A0A4Q5L968-F1
#
_entry.id   AF-A0A4Q5L968-F1
#
_cell.length_a   1.000
_cell.length_b   1.000
_cell.length_c   1.000
_cell.angle_alpha   90.00
_cell.angle_beta   90.00
_cell.angle_gamma   90.00
#
_symmetry.space_group_name_H-M   'P 1'
#
loop_
_entity.id
_entity.type
_entity.pdbx_description
1 polymer ?
#
loop_
_entity_poly.entity_id
_entity_poly.type
_entity_poly.pdbx_seq_one_letter_code
_entity_poly.pdbx_strand_id
1 'polypeptide(L)'
;METETSASLRQALLTDREHTMTRIYQRAFPLVRRYVQQHGGSAQDAQDIFQDAMVIFYEKAVADTFVLSSSVSTLLVGISRNRWRQELDRRARLPLTDLTNQPEPPAETPADEPASVPVLDYLARLGEKCQSLLLDFYYFQQPLDQIAAAHDYGSVRSATVQKFKCLERLRKSVRAAVATLAH
;
A
#
# COMPACT_ATOMS: atom_id res chain seq x y z
N MET A 1 -0.46 -27.73 22.92
CA MET A 1 -0.89 -27.00 21.71
C MET A 1 -1.95 -26.02 22.17
N GLU A 2 -1.55 -24.82 22.56
CA GLU A 2 -2.45 -23.84 23.17
C GLU A 2 -3.40 -23.30 22.09
N THR A 3 -4.70 -23.45 22.34
CA THR A 3 -5.75 -22.84 21.51
C THR A 3 -5.79 -21.35 21.84
N GLU A 4 -5.11 -20.53 21.04
CA GLU A 4 -5.24 -19.07 21.07
C GLU A 4 -6.72 -18.71 20.82
N THR A 5 -7.36 -18.05 21.78
CA THR A 5 -8.71 -17.50 21.62
C THR A 5 -8.63 -16.08 21.09
N SER A 6 -9.67 -15.61 20.39
CA SER A 6 -9.70 -14.24 19.83
C SER A 6 -9.50 -13.17 20.92
N ALA A 7 -10.08 -13.36 22.10
CA ALA A 7 -9.93 -12.45 23.23
C ALA A 7 -8.49 -12.38 23.76
N SER A 8 -7.82 -13.53 23.91
CA SER A 8 -6.42 -13.59 24.37
C SER A 8 -5.47 -12.97 23.34
N LEU A 9 -5.70 -13.24 22.05
CA LEU A 9 -4.94 -12.66 20.96
C LEU A 9 -5.09 -11.14 20.88
N ARG A 10 -6.32 -10.63 21.00
CA ARG A 10 -6.60 -9.19 21.02
C ARG A 10 -5.89 -8.51 22.18
N GLN A 11 -5.96 -9.09 23.38
CA GLN A 11 -5.28 -8.55 24.55
C GLN A 11 -3.76 -8.53 24.37
N ALA A 12 -3.17 -9.58 23.80
CA ALA A 12 -1.74 -9.64 23.50
C ALA A 12 -1.31 -8.53 22.52
N LEU A 13 -2.10 -8.31 21.45
CA LEU A 13 -1.84 -7.25 20.47
C LEU A 13 -1.98 -5.84 21.05
N LEU A 14 -2.89 -5.62 22.00
CA LEU A 14 -3.05 -4.32 22.68
C LEU A 14 -1.95 -4.05 23.71
N THR A 15 -1.40 -5.10 24.34
CA THR A 15 -0.39 -4.98 25.39
C THR A 15 1.01 -4.83 24.81
N ASP A 16 1.36 -5.68 23.86
CA ASP A 16 2.67 -5.66 23.20
C ASP A 16 2.51 -6.08 21.73
N ARG A 17 2.18 -5.08 20.91
CA ARG A 17 1.94 -5.26 19.48
C ARG A 17 3.18 -5.77 18.76
N GLU A 18 4.33 -5.19 19.03
CA GLU A 18 5.57 -5.47 18.29
C GLU A 18 6.01 -6.91 18.50
N HIS A 19 6.09 -7.35 19.77
CA HIS A 19 6.49 -8.71 20.09
C HIS A 19 5.48 -9.74 19.59
N THR A 20 4.18 -9.46 19.74
CA THR A 20 3.11 -10.35 19.28
C THR A 20 3.13 -10.51 17.75
N MET A 21 3.24 -9.42 17.01
CA MET A 21 3.31 -9.44 15.54
C MET A 21 4.59 -10.13 15.06
N THR A 22 5.73 -9.92 15.73
CA THR A 22 7.01 -10.59 15.41
C THR A 22 6.89 -12.11 15.57
N ARG A 23 6.30 -12.60 16.66
CA ARG A 23 6.07 -14.04 16.87
C ARG A 23 5.17 -14.64 15.79
N ILE A 24 4.10 -13.94 15.44
CA ILE A 24 3.16 -14.37 14.39
C ILE A 24 3.88 -14.43 13.03
N TYR A 25 4.67 -13.40 12.71
CA TYR A 25 5.47 -13.33 11.49
C TYR A 25 6.40 -14.54 11.37
N GLN A 26 7.22 -14.80 12.40
CA GLN A 26 8.21 -15.89 12.39
C GLN A 26 7.56 -17.26 12.18
N ARG A 27 6.33 -17.46 12.69
CA ARG A 27 5.61 -18.72 12.56
C ARG A 27 4.90 -18.89 11.22
N ALA A 28 4.26 -17.83 10.71
CA ALA A 28 3.37 -17.92 9.55
C ALA A 28 4.08 -17.60 8.21
N PHE A 29 5.05 -16.69 8.20
CA PHE A 29 5.73 -16.27 6.97
C PHE A 29 6.39 -17.42 6.18
N PRO A 30 7.09 -18.40 6.81
CA PRO A 30 7.70 -19.50 6.06
C PRO A 30 6.69 -20.32 5.25
N LEU A 31 5.45 -20.47 5.75
CA LEU A 31 4.36 -21.18 5.07
C LEU A 31 3.87 -20.41 3.85
N VAL A 32 3.71 -19.08 3.98
CA VAL A 32 3.29 -18.20 2.90
C VAL A 32 4.36 -18.10 1.83
N ARG A 33 5.63 -17.93 2.22
CA ARG A 33 6.77 -17.92 1.29
C ARG A 33 6.82 -19.17 0.44
N ARG A 34 6.71 -20.35 1.07
CA ARG A 34 6.67 -21.62 0.34
C ARG A 34 5.51 -21.67 -0.66
N TYR A 35 4.32 -21.25 -0.24
CA TYR A 35 3.14 -21.24 -1.12
C TYR A 35 3.32 -20.31 -2.33
N VAL A 36 3.79 -19.08 -2.12
CA VAL A 36 3.99 -18.10 -3.20
C VAL A 36 5.06 -18.58 -4.18
N GLN A 37 6.19 -19.09 -3.68
CA GLN A 37 7.25 -19.65 -4.52
C GLN A 37 6.81 -20.86 -5.34
N GLN A 38 5.98 -21.73 -4.78
CA GLN A 38 5.39 -22.87 -5.50
C GLN A 38 4.41 -22.45 -6.60
N HIS A 39 3.96 -21.19 -6.59
CA HIS A 39 3.01 -20.64 -7.56
C HIS A 39 3.60 -19.48 -8.35
N GLY A 40 4.91 -19.53 -8.61
CA GLY A 40 5.59 -18.65 -9.57
C GLY A 40 5.92 -17.25 -9.03
N GLY A 41 5.81 -17.03 -7.72
CA GLY A 41 6.20 -15.76 -7.09
C GLY A 41 7.64 -15.77 -6.57
N SER A 42 8.21 -14.58 -6.46
CA SER A 42 9.54 -14.37 -5.88
C SER A 42 9.51 -14.36 -4.34
N ALA A 43 10.70 -14.33 -3.72
CA ALA A 43 10.79 -14.11 -2.27
C ALA A 43 10.30 -12.72 -1.86
N GLN A 44 10.45 -11.71 -2.73
CA GLN A 44 9.93 -10.36 -2.50
C GLN A 44 8.40 -10.35 -2.58
N ASP A 45 7.83 -11.00 -3.61
CA ASP A 45 6.37 -11.15 -3.73
C ASP A 45 5.76 -11.77 -2.47
N ALA A 46 6.45 -12.78 -1.91
CA ALA A 46 6.01 -13.42 -0.68
C ALA A 46 6.03 -12.47 0.53
N GLN A 47 7.03 -11.58 0.63
CA GLN A 47 7.09 -10.58 1.69
C GLN A 47 5.94 -9.60 1.54
N ASP A 48 5.76 -9.02 0.35
CA ASP A 48 4.73 -8.02 0.09
C ASP A 48 3.32 -8.56 0.39
N ILE A 49 3.01 -9.76 -0.15
CA ILE A 49 1.75 -10.46 0.12
C ILE A 49 1.54 -10.78 1.60
N PHE A 50 2.61 -11.09 2.32
CA PHE A 50 2.52 -11.38 3.75
C PHE A 50 2.32 -10.12 4.58
N GLN A 51 2.95 -9.00 4.21
CA GLN A 51 2.73 -7.72 4.89
C GLN A 51 1.28 -7.27 4.74
N ASP A 52 0.70 -7.35 3.54
CA ASP A 52 -0.72 -7.06 3.30
C ASP A 52 -1.61 -7.95 4.17
N ALA A 53 -1.30 -9.25 4.26
CA ALA A 53 -2.05 -10.18 5.08
C ALA A 53 -1.97 -9.86 6.57
N MET A 54 -0.79 -9.42 7.05
CA MET A 54 -0.57 -9.02 8.44
C MET A 54 -1.36 -7.75 8.81
N VAL A 55 -1.44 -6.76 7.91
CA VAL A 55 -2.25 -5.55 8.12
C VAL A 55 -3.73 -5.92 8.25
N ILE A 56 -4.27 -6.69 7.31
CA ILE A 56 -5.67 -7.13 7.32
C ILE A 56 -5.98 -7.95 8.58
N PHE A 57 -5.05 -8.81 8.98
CA PHE A 57 -5.17 -9.59 10.20
C PHE A 57 -5.23 -8.69 11.44
N TYR A 58 -4.33 -7.71 11.56
CA TYR A 58 -4.27 -6.80 12.69
C TYR A 58 -5.56 -5.97 12.82
N GLU A 59 -6.04 -5.39 11.72
CA GLU A 59 -7.29 -4.62 11.69
C GLU A 59 -8.48 -5.46 12.20
N LYS A 60 -8.55 -6.72 11.73
CA LYS A 60 -9.59 -7.65 12.19
C LYS A 60 -9.40 -8.02 13.66
N ALA A 61 -8.19 -8.34 14.09
CA ALA A 61 -7.94 -8.82 15.44
C ALA A 61 -8.19 -7.75 16.53
N VAL A 62 -8.02 -6.47 16.19
CA VAL A 62 -8.31 -5.36 17.12
C VAL A 62 -9.80 -4.98 17.11
N ALA A 63 -10.51 -5.24 16.00
CA ALA A 63 -11.96 -5.06 15.93
C ALA A 63 -12.69 -6.04 16.88
N ASP A 64 -13.63 -5.52 17.66
CA ASP A 64 -14.31 -6.28 18.74
C ASP A 64 -15.22 -7.41 18.24
N THR A 65 -15.40 -7.52 16.92
CA THR A 65 -16.28 -8.51 16.25
C THR A 65 -15.54 -9.74 15.73
N PHE A 66 -14.22 -9.82 15.91
CA PHE A 66 -13.44 -10.90 15.34
C PHE A 66 -13.51 -12.21 16.16
N VAL A 67 -14.00 -13.26 15.49
CA VAL A 67 -14.02 -14.62 16.02
C VAL A 67 -12.96 -15.45 15.31
N LEU A 68 -11.98 -15.92 16.07
CA LEU A 68 -10.92 -16.77 15.55
C LEU A 68 -11.42 -18.23 15.49
N SER A 69 -11.70 -18.71 14.27
CA SER A 69 -12.22 -20.07 14.02
C SER A 69 -11.14 -21.10 13.66
N SER A 70 -9.90 -20.66 13.49
CA SER A 70 -8.74 -21.49 13.14
C SER A 70 -7.46 -20.87 13.70
N SER A 71 -6.32 -21.56 13.63
CA SER A 71 -5.07 -20.94 14.09
C SER A 71 -4.75 -19.65 13.32
N VAL A 72 -4.06 -18.70 13.97
CA VAL A 72 -3.61 -17.45 13.34
C VAL A 72 -2.80 -17.74 12.07
N SER A 73 -1.92 -18.75 12.11
CA SER A 73 -1.15 -19.18 10.94
C SER A 73 -2.03 -19.65 9.78
N THR A 74 -3.09 -20.43 10.08
CA THR A 74 -4.05 -20.89 9.06
C THR A 74 -4.79 -19.72 8.42
N LEU A 75 -5.24 -18.76 9.23
CA LEU A 75 -5.93 -17.57 8.76
C LEU A 75 -5.02 -16.72 7.85
N LEU A 76 -3.79 -16.44 8.29
CA LEU A 76 -2.82 -15.66 7.52
C LEU A 76 -2.49 -16.35 6.19
N VAL A 77 -2.27 -17.67 6.19
CA VAL A 77 -2.10 -18.43 4.95
C VAL A 77 -3.32 -18.27 4.06
N GLY A 78 -4.54 -18.38 4.59
CA GLY A 78 -5.77 -18.17 3.82
C GLY A 78 -5.85 -16.78 3.16
N ILE A 79 -5.55 -15.72 3.92
CA ILE A 79 -5.54 -14.33 3.43
C ILE A 79 -4.47 -14.17 2.33
N SER A 80 -3.24 -14.61 2.59
CA SER A 80 -2.13 -14.52 1.63
C SER A 80 -2.42 -15.30 0.34
N ARG A 81 -3.06 -16.47 0.41
CA ARG A 81 -3.47 -17.24 -0.78
C ARG A 81 -4.46 -16.48 -1.66
N ASN A 82 -5.41 -15.77 -1.04
CA ASN A 82 -6.37 -14.95 -1.79
C ASN A 82 -5.68 -13.74 -2.44
N ARG A 83 -4.82 -13.05 -1.69
CA ARG A 83 -4.02 -11.93 -2.20
C ARG A 83 -3.12 -12.36 -3.37
N TRP A 84 -2.44 -13.50 -3.25
CA TRP A 84 -1.61 -14.01 -4.35
C TRP A 84 -2.42 -14.35 -5.60
N ARG A 85 -3.62 -14.92 -5.45
CA ARG A 85 -4.52 -15.16 -6.59
C ARG A 85 -4.93 -13.86 -7.28
N GLN A 86 -5.29 -12.83 -6.50
CA GLN A 86 -5.60 -11.51 -7.04
C GLN A 86 -4.40 -10.90 -7.79
N GLU A 87 -3.19 -11.08 -7.25
CA GLU A 87 -1.97 -10.60 -7.91
C GLU A 87 -1.67 -11.35 -9.20
N LEU A 88 -1.86 -12.68 -9.24
CA LEU A 88 -1.75 -13.46 -10.47
C LEU A 88 -2.78 -13.03 -11.53
N ASP A 89 -4.03 -12.80 -11.12
CA ASP A 89 -5.08 -12.28 -12.01
C ASP A 89 -4.71 -10.89 -12.56
N ARG A 90 -4.13 -10.03 -11.72
CA ARG A 90 -3.64 -8.70 -12.12
C ARG A 90 -2.51 -8.82 -13.13
N ARG A 91 -1.52 -9.69 -12.88
CA ARG A 91 -0.40 -9.97 -13.79
C ARG A 91 -0.88 -10.53 -15.13
N ALA A 92 -1.87 -11.42 -15.11
CA ALA A 92 -2.44 -12.01 -16.33
C ALA A 92 -3.22 -11.00 -17.20
N ARG A 93 -3.80 -9.97 -16.59
CA ARG A 93 -4.54 -8.89 -17.29
C ARG A 93 -3.64 -7.80 -17.85
N LEU A 94 -2.41 -7.70 -17.37
CA LEU A 94 -1.40 -6.84 -17.98
C LEU A 94 -0.87 -7.60 -19.20
N PRO A 95 -1.01 -7.07 -20.43
CA PRO A 95 -0.38 -7.71 -21.57
C PRO A 95 1.11 -7.82 -21.27
N LEU A 96 1.66 -9.02 -21.45
CA LEU A 96 3.09 -9.25 -21.50
C LEU A 96 3.60 -8.46 -22.72
N THR A 97 3.84 -7.16 -22.57
CA THR A 97 4.76 -6.48 -23.47
C THR A 97 6.07 -7.19 -23.25
N ASP A 98 6.46 -7.94 -24.27
CA ASP A 98 7.66 -8.75 -24.35
C ASP A 98 8.89 -7.88 -24.01
N LEU A 99 9.24 -7.81 -22.73
CA LEU A 99 10.47 -7.15 -22.26
C LEU A 99 11.71 -8.01 -22.58
N THR A 100 11.52 -9.21 -23.10
CA THR A 100 12.57 -10.18 -23.42
C THR A 100 13.44 -9.76 -24.62
N ASN A 101 13.08 -8.68 -25.33
CA ASN A 101 13.84 -8.11 -26.44
C ASN A 101 14.19 -6.62 -26.24
N GLN A 102 14.11 -6.09 -25.01
CA GLN A 102 14.76 -4.82 -24.75
C GLN A 102 16.26 -5.10 -24.56
N PRO A 103 17.16 -4.40 -25.29
CA PRO A 103 18.57 -4.40 -24.92
C PRO A 103 18.64 -4.08 -23.43
N GLU A 104 19.40 -4.85 -22.65
CA GLU A 104 19.74 -4.45 -21.29
C GLU A 104 20.15 -2.98 -21.37
N PRO A 105 19.50 -2.06 -20.61
CA PRO A 105 19.98 -0.71 -20.55
C PRO A 105 21.46 -0.82 -20.15
N PRO A 106 22.38 -0.20 -20.91
CA PRO A 106 23.80 -0.28 -20.59
C PRO A 106 23.93 0.09 -19.12
N ALA A 107 24.62 -0.77 -18.37
CA ALA A 107 24.82 -0.63 -16.93
C ALA A 107 24.91 0.86 -16.59
N GLU A 108 23.94 1.34 -15.82
CA GLU A 108 23.88 2.73 -15.41
C GLU A 108 25.20 3.03 -14.70
N THR A 109 26.14 3.61 -15.45
CA THR A 109 27.11 4.53 -14.87
C THR A 109 26.28 5.47 -14.01
N PRO A 110 26.70 5.79 -12.77
CA PRO A 110 25.97 6.71 -11.91
C PRO A 110 26.04 8.10 -12.53
N ALA A 111 25.20 8.31 -13.54
CA ALA A 111 24.79 9.60 -14.03
C ALA A 111 23.83 10.07 -12.95
N ASP A 112 24.20 11.18 -12.31
CA ASP A 112 23.44 11.91 -11.30
C ASP A 112 21.96 11.50 -11.27
N GLU A 113 21.54 10.86 -10.18
CA GLU A 113 20.12 10.77 -9.85
C GLU A 113 19.53 12.17 -10.09
N PRO A 114 18.55 12.35 -10.98
CA PRO A 114 17.97 13.67 -11.18
C PRO A 114 17.45 14.09 -9.80
N ALA A 115 18.08 15.13 -9.24
CA ALA A 115 17.91 15.58 -7.86
C ALA A 115 16.46 15.36 -7.43
N SER A 116 16.23 14.51 -6.41
CA SER A 116 14.87 14.15 -5.99
C SER A 116 14.11 15.43 -5.69
N VAL A 117 13.19 15.83 -6.58
CA VAL A 117 12.43 17.06 -6.36
C VAL A 117 11.50 16.76 -5.18
N PRO A 118 11.60 17.49 -4.05
CA PRO A 118 10.80 17.19 -2.87
C PRO A 118 9.35 17.62 -3.11
N VAL A 119 8.58 16.80 -3.83
CA VAL A 119 7.20 17.08 -4.25
C VAL A 119 6.31 17.43 -3.06
N LEU A 120 6.59 16.87 -1.88
CA LEU A 120 5.89 17.16 -0.63
C LEU A 120 6.05 18.63 -0.20
N ASP A 121 7.20 19.24 -0.41
CA ASP A 121 7.42 20.66 -0.08
C ASP A 121 6.59 21.57 -0.98
N TYR A 122 6.45 21.20 -2.26
CA TYR A 122 5.58 21.92 -3.19
C TYR A 122 4.12 21.73 -2.84
N LEU A 123 3.72 20.52 -2.42
CA LEU A 123 2.37 20.23 -1.97
C LEU A 123 1.96 21.10 -0.77
N ALA A 124 2.85 21.29 0.21
CA ALA A 124 2.62 22.16 1.35
C ALA A 124 2.37 23.63 0.94
N ARG A 125 2.94 24.08 -0.18
CA ARG A 125 2.78 25.45 -0.70
C ARG A 125 1.48 25.68 -1.47
N LEU A 126 0.70 24.64 -1.79
CA LEU A 126 -0.56 24.78 -2.54
C LEU A 126 -1.72 25.34 -1.69
N GLY A 127 -1.55 25.36 -0.37
CA GLY A 127 -2.55 25.73 0.62
C GLY A 127 -3.26 24.50 1.21
N GLU A 128 -3.68 24.64 2.47
CA GLU A 128 -4.19 23.55 3.32
C GLU A 128 -5.29 22.72 2.65
N LYS A 129 -6.26 23.37 1.98
CA LYS A 129 -7.38 22.68 1.29
C LYS A 129 -6.92 21.83 0.10
N CYS A 130 -5.96 22.30 -0.70
CA CYS A 130 -5.47 21.52 -1.84
C CYS A 130 -4.53 20.40 -1.39
N GLN A 131 -3.72 20.66 -0.34
CA GLN A 131 -2.85 19.67 0.25
C GLN A 131 -3.66 18.51 0.85
N SER A 132 -4.60 18.81 1.75
CA SER A 132 -5.47 17.79 2.37
C SER A 132 -6.25 17.02 1.31
N LEU A 133 -6.86 17.68 0.33
CA LEU A 133 -7.59 17.01 -0.75
C LEU A 133 -6.73 16.00 -1.54
N LEU A 134 -5.48 16.36 -1.84
CA LEU A 134 -4.58 15.48 -2.58
C LEU A 134 -4.03 14.34 -1.71
N LEU A 135 -3.78 14.59 -0.41
CA LEU A 135 -3.40 13.55 0.55
C LEU A 135 -4.55 12.57 0.78
N ASP A 136 -5.76 13.05 1.03
CA ASP A 136 -6.95 12.23 1.24
C ASP A 136 -7.20 11.30 0.06
N PHE A 137 -7.02 11.79 -1.17
CA PHE A 137 -7.21 11.00 -2.37
C PHE A 137 -6.04 10.04 -2.68
N TYR A 138 -4.80 10.53 -2.71
CA TYR A 138 -3.66 9.74 -3.19
C TYR A 138 -2.94 8.97 -2.08
N TYR A 139 -2.90 9.51 -0.86
CA TYR A 139 -2.22 8.87 0.27
C TYR A 139 -3.20 8.02 1.09
N PHE A 140 -4.33 8.60 1.52
CA PHE A 140 -5.32 7.90 2.35
C PHE A 140 -6.35 7.09 1.54
N GLN A 141 -6.33 7.18 0.20
CA GLN A 141 -7.22 6.43 -0.71
C GLN A 141 -8.71 6.58 -0.38
N GLN A 142 -9.11 7.74 0.15
CA GLN A 142 -10.51 8.00 0.48
C GLN A 142 -11.36 8.13 -0.78
N PRO A 143 -12.58 7.57 -0.79
CA PRO A 143 -13.48 7.72 -1.92
C PRO A 143 -13.99 9.17 -2.02
N LEU A 144 -14.27 9.62 -3.25
CA LEU A 144 -14.55 11.04 -3.56
C LEU A 144 -15.83 11.59 -2.90
N ASP A 145 -16.75 10.72 -2.49
CA ASP A 145 -17.94 11.05 -1.71
C ASP A 145 -17.59 11.42 -0.27
N GLN A 146 -16.70 10.68 0.38
CA GLN A 146 -16.19 11.00 1.72
C GLN A 146 -15.34 12.28 1.70
N ILE A 147 -14.49 12.42 0.67
CA ILE A 147 -13.71 13.65 0.45
C ILE A 147 -14.64 14.84 0.22
N ALA A 148 -15.73 14.68 -0.54
CA ALA A 148 -16.69 15.75 -0.76
C ALA A 148 -17.32 16.23 0.55
N ALA A 149 -17.69 15.30 1.44
CA ALA A 149 -18.23 15.63 2.76
C ALA A 149 -17.18 16.29 3.67
N ALA A 150 -15.96 15.75 3.72
CA ALA A 150 -14.89 16.27 4.59
C ALA A 150 -14.38 17.67 4.20
N HIS A 151 -14.54 18.05 2.93
CA HIS A 151 -14.07 19.34 2.39
C HIS A 151 -15.21 20.34 2.10
N ASP A 152 -16.42 20.06 2.57
CA ASP A 152 -17.63 20.88 2.36
C ASP A 152 -17.94 21.12 0.86
N TYR A 153 -17.65 20.16 0.00
CA TYR A 153 -18.02 20.25 -1.42
C TYR A 153 -19.47 19.83 -1.61
N GLY A 154 -20.27 20.70 -2.25
CA GLY A 154 -21.69 20.44 -2.51
C GLY A 154 -22.00 19.24 -3.43
N SER A 155 -20.99 18.61 -4.03
CA SER A 155 -21.14 17.34 -4.76
C SER A 155 -19.80 16.64 -5.01
N VAL A 156 -19.86 15.33 -5.26
CA VAL A 156 -18.71 14.51 -5.73
C VAL A 156 -18.07 15.09 -7.00
N ARG A 157 -18.90 15.67 -7.89
CA ARG A 157 -18.42 16.33 -9.11
C ARG A 157 -17.57 17.56 -8.78
N SER A 158 -17.98 18.34 -7.78
CA SER A 158 -17.21 19.50 -7.31
C SER A 158 -15.86 19.06 -6.75
N ALA A 159 -15.84 18.02 -5.91
CA ALA A 159 -14.60 17.44 -5.38
C ALA A 159 -13.65 16.94 -6.48
N THR A 160 -14.20 16.28 -7.52
CA THR A 160 -13.43 15.79 -8.67
C THR A 160 -12.77 16.94 -9.45
N VAL A 161 -13.53 18.00 -9.73
CA VAL A 161 -13.04 19.19 -10.44
C VAL A 161 -11.99 19.90 -9.60
N GLN A 162 -12.21 20.02 -8.30
CA GLN A 162 -11.28 20.68 -7.38
C GLN A 162 -9.98 19.90 -7.23
N LYS A 163 -10.06 18.57 -7.15
CA LYS A 163 -8.89 17.68 -7.16
C LYS A 163 -8.06 17.88 -8.41
N PHE A 164 -8.71 17.91 -9.58
CA PHE A 164 -8.03 18.17 -10.84
C PHE A 164 -7.32 19.52 -10.86
N LYS A 165 -7.99 20.60 -10.41
CA LYS A 165 -7.39 21.93 -10.29
C LYS A 165 -6.18 21.96 -9.35
N CYS A 166 -6.27 21.31 -8.18
CA CYS A 166 -5.16 21.24 -7.24
C CYS A 166 -3.98 20.44 -7.83
N LEU A 167 -4.24 19.34 -8.53
CA LEU A 167 -3.21 18.55 -9.20
C LEU A 167 -2.50 19.32 -10.31
N GLU A 168 -3.24 20.08 -11.13
CA GLU A 168 -2.65 20.92 -12.17
C GLU A 168 -1.77 22.04 -11.60
N ARG A 169 -2.19 22.63 -10.47
CA ARG A 169 -1.36 23.60 -9.75
C ARG A 169 -0.06 22.97 -9.25
N LEU A 170 -0.12 21.75 -8.69
CA LEU A 170 1.06 21.03 -8.22
C LEU A 170 2.02 20.73 -9.37
N ARG A 171 1.49 20.21 -10.49
CA ARG A 171 2.27 19.95 -11.71
C ARG A 171 2.97 21.21 -12.22
N LYS A 172 2.29 22.35 -12.23
CA LYS A 172 2.89 23.62 -12.64
C LYS A 172 4.03 24.04 -11.71
N SER A 173 3.84 23.94 -10.39
CA SER A 173 4.88 24.28 -9.40
C SER A 173 6.10 23.37 -9.50
N VAL A 174 5.88 22.06 -9.67
CA VAL A 174 6.97 21.07 -9.82
C VAL A 174 7.71 21.28 -11.14
N ARG A 175 7.01 21.50 -12.26
CA ARG A 175 7.66 21.77 -13.56
C ARG A 175 8.51 23.04 -13.53
N ALA A 176 8.04 24.10 -12.88
CA ALA A 176 8.82 25.32 -12.70
C ALA A 176 10.10 25.06 -11.88
N ALA A 177 10.00 24.26 -10.82
CA ALA A 177 11.15 23.89 -10.00
C ALA A 177 12.18 23.02 -10.72
N VAL A 178 11.71 22.05 -11.51
CA VAL A 178 12.59 21.19 -12.32
C VAL A 178 13.30 22.02 -13.39
N ALA A 179 12.62 22.98 -14.02
CA ALA A 179 13.24 23.88 -14.99
C ALA A 179 14.32 24.78 -14.38
N THR A 180 14.19 25.19 -13.10
CA THR A 180 15.22 25.97 -12.39
C THR A 180 16.42 25.16 -11.90
N LEU A 181 16.29 23.83 -11.77
CA LEU A 181 17.39 22.95 -11.36
C LEU A 181 18.23 22.44 -12.55
N ALA A 182 17.76 22.65 -13.78
CA ALA A 182 18.43 22.26 -15.02
C ALA A 182 19.32 23.38 -15.61
N HIS A 183 19.57 24.45 -14.86
CA HIS A 183 20.47 25.56 -15.15
C HIS A 183 21.39 25.79 -13.96
#